data_AF-A0A1Z5JZE2-F1
#
_entry.id   AF-A0A1Z5JZE2-F1
#
_cell.length_a   1.000
_cell.length_b   1.000
_cell.length_c   1.000
_cell.angle_alpha   90.00
_cell.angle_beta   90.00
_cell.angle_gamma   90.00
#
_symmetry.space_group_name_H-M   'P 1'
#
loop_
_entity.id
_entity.type
_entity.pdbx_description
1 polymer ?
#
loop_
_entity_poly.entity_id
_entity_poly.type
_entity_poly.pdbx_seq_one_letter_code
_entity_poly.pdbx_strand_id
1 'polypeptide(L)'
;MPSEMYPFVFYLLFVVGVQGFGLYPEIYAGKSALKTSSSDYSVSDQQRRDLFVASTSTTFENVDQALVYIDPECDRRFLHAVVASDYRLLYKGLSMVQDQIALRNAPDNLLQSSENAPLFRTLEEAMQQQPLQPSTSQIAVANSLAAQRMGTTVCSIWPLGPNVHFAWLEHGTSFRGTWDTKMIVDGVDCGRMSLEDALESNKEIVFRSERYLAVPLSMEQELVQKLKNSFII
;
A
#
# COMPACT_ATOMS: atom_id res chain seq x y z
N MET A 1 -32.97 45.58 -6.92
CA MET A 1 -32.88 44.17 -7.35
C MET A 1 -33.19 43.32 -6.14
N PRO A 2 -34.29 42.53 -6.14
CA PRO A 2 -34.73 41.81 -4.96
C PRO A 2 -33.97 40.48 -4.82
N SER A 3 -33.65 40.19 -3.57
CA SER A 3 -32.98 39.01 -3.04
C SER A 3 -33.93 37.81 -2.98
N GLU A 4 -33.61 36.74 -3.71
CA GLU A 4 -34.29 35.44 -3.59
C GLU A 4 -33.70 34.63 -2.43
N MET A 5 -34.54 34.37 -1.42
CA MET A 5 -34.29 33.39 -0.36
C MET A 5 -34.82 32.03 -0.81
N TYR A 6 -33.95 31.02 -0.87
CA TYR A 6 -34.32 29.62 -1.01
C TYR A 6 -34.41 28.96 0.38
N PRO A 7 -35.49 28.23 0.72
CA PRO A 7 -35.52 27.40 1.91
C PRO A 7 -34.90 26.03 1.64
N PHE A 8 -33.88 25.68 2.43
CA PHE A 8 -33.35 24.32 2.54
C PHE A 8 -34.37 23.42 3.26
N VAL A 9 -34.85 22.38 2.56
CA VAL A 9 -35.69 21.32 3.11
C VAL A 9 -34.76 20.20 3.61
N PHE A 10 -34.68 20.04 4.93
CA PHE A 10 -34.03 18.89 5.57
C PHE A 10 -34.97 17.68 5.52
N TYR A 11 -34.57 16.63 4.81
CA TYR A 11 -35.17 15.30 4.94
C TYR A 11 -34.42 14.50 6.01
N LEU A 12 -35.09 14.23 7.12
CA LEU A 12 -34.64 13.35 8.20
C LEU A 12 -35.24 11.96 7.92
N LEU A 13 -34.42 11.02 7.44
CA LEU A 13 -34.83 9.62 7.27
C LEU A 13 -34.38 8.81 8.48
N PHE A 14 -35.37 8.40 9.26
CA PHE A 14 -35.27 7.35 10.28
C PHE A 14 -35.00 6.00 9.59
N VAL A 15 -33.96 5.29 10.01
CA VAL A 15 -33.84 3.85 9.76
C VAL A 15 -33.94 3.13 11.09
N VAL A 16 -35.05 2.40 11.18
CA VAL A 16 -35.48 1.52 12.27
C VAL A 16 -34.58 0.29 12.32
N GLY A 17 -34.26 -0.13 13.54
CA GLY A 17 -33.41 -1.26 13.83
C GLY A 17 -34.00 -2.62 13.45
N VAL A 18 -33.08 -3.59 13.31
CA VAL A 18 -33.39 -5.02 13.30
C VAL A 18 -32.50 -5.67 14.36
N GLN A 19 -33.11 -6.04 15.48
CA GLN A 19 -32.54 -6.97 16.44
C GLN A 19 -32.67 -8.38 15.86
N GLY A 20 -31.53 -9.02 15.57
CA GLY A 20 -31.45 -10.41 15.15
C GLY A 20 -30.70 -11.25 16.19
N PHE A 21 -31.47 -11.98 17.00
CA PHE A 21 -30.99 -13.04 17.87
C PHE A 21 -30.32 -14.16 17.06
N GLY A 22 -29.14 -14.60 17.50
CA GLY A 22 -28.43 -15.77 16.98
C GLY A 22 -27.71 -16.50 18.10
N LEU A 23 -28.44 -17.39 18.77
CA LEU A 23 -27.93 -18.35 19.73
C LEU A 23 -26.98 -19.33 19.01
N TYR A 24 -25.71 -19.38 19.41
CA TYR A 24 -24.81 -20.47 19.04
C TYR A 24 -24.68 -21.45 20.22
N PRO A 25 -24.84 -22.76 19.99
CA PRO A 25 -24.62 -23.77 21.00
C PRO A 25 -23.12 -24.02 21.26
N GLU A 26 -22.77 -24.07 22.55
CA GLU A 26 -21.52 -24.64 23.05
C GLU A 26 -21.33 -26.08 22.55
N ILE A 27 -20.22 -26.34 21.87
CA ILE A 27 -19.73 -27.70 21.59
C ILE A 27 -18.51 -27.95 22.48
N TYR A 28 -18.72 -28.71 23.54
CA TYR A 28 -17.68 -29.39 24.31
C TYR A 28 -17.39 -30.77 23.71
N ALA A 29 -16.20 -30.96 23.14
CA ALA A 29 -15.54 -32.24 22.91
C ALA A 29 -14.08 -31.90 22.59
N GLY A 30 -13.05 -32.31 23.33
CA GLY A 30 -12.72 -33.64 23.80
C GLY A 30 -11.19 -33.67 23.83
N LYS A 31 -10.61 -33.88 25.02
CA LYS A 31 -9.17 -34.01 25.21
C LYS A 31 -8.70 -35.32 24.56
N SER A 32 -7.96 -35.22 23.46
CA SER A 32 -7.16 -36.32 22.93
C SER A 32 -5.68 -35.98 23.07
N ALA A 33 -5.04 -36.65 24.03
CA ALA A 33 -3.61 -36.67 24.19
C ALA A 33 -3.00 -37.54 23.07
N LEU A 34 -2.32 -36.92 22.11
CA LEU A 34 -1.35 -37.59 21.27
C LEU A 34 0.06 -37.21 21.76
N LYS A 35 0.74 -38.19 22.37
CA LYS A 35 2.19 -38.20 22.48
C LYS A 35 2.74 -38.59 21.11
N THR A 36 3.41 -37.67 20.44
CA THR A 36 4.33 -37.99 19.34
C THR A 36 5.72 -37.59 19.76
N SER A 37 6.61 -38.59 19.81
CA SER A 37 8.05 -38.43 19.92
C SER A 37 8.61 -37.89 18.62
N SER A 38 9.43 -36.86 18.69
CA SER A 38 10.31 -36.39 17.61
C SER A 38 11.48 -35.67 18.32
N SER A 39 12.53 -36.40 18.69
CA SER A 39 13.77 -36.50 17.92
C SER A 39 14.34 -35.13 17.54
N ASP A 40 15.22 -34.65 18.41
CA ASP A 40 16.48 -33.95 18.11
C ASP A 40 16.60 -33.33 16.71
N TYR A 41 16.21 -32.07 16.61
CA TYR A 41 16.84 -31.12 15.68
C TYR A 41 16.90 -29.76 16.37
N SER A 42 17.85 -29.62 17.30
CA SER A 42 18.34 -28.32 17.75
C SER A 42 19.18 -27.70 16.62
N VAL A 43 18.52 -27.28 15.54
CA VAL A 43 19.07 -26.27 14.63
C VAL A 43 18.93 -24.95 15.35
N SER A 44 20.07 -24.37 15.72
CA SER A 44 20.15 -23.16 16.52
C SER A 44 19.34 -22.03 15.87
N ASP A 45 18.49 -21.38 16.67
CA ASP A 45 17.83 -20.11 16.32
C ASP A 45 18.82 -19.01 15.92
N GLN A 46 20.12 -19.22 16.18
CA GLN A 46 21.24 -18.42 15.69
C GLN A 46 21.38 -18.48 14.16
N GLN A 47 21.26 -19.65 13.52
CA GLN A 47 21.37 -19.79 12.07
C GLN A 47 20.17 -19.21 11.29
N ARG A 48 19.03 -19.00 11.96
CA ARG A 48 17.88 -18.26 11.40
C ARG A 48 18.03 -16.74 11.52
N ARG A 49 18.81 -16.26 12.48
CA ARG A 49 19.11 -14.82 12.64
C ARG A 49 20.29 -14.36 11.80
N ASP A 50 21.18 -15.28 11.43
CA ASP A 50 22.30 -14.99 10.51
C ASP A 50 21.92 -15.12 9.02
N LEU A 51 20.66 -15.42 8.71
CA LEU A 51 20.00 -15.12 7.42
C LEU A 51 19.48 -13.67 7.39
N PHE A 52 20.21 -12.77 8.06
CA PHE A 52 20.07 -11.33 7.92
C PHE A 52 20.57 -10.93 6.53
N VAL A 53 19.66 -11.10 5.55
CA VAL A 53 19.49 -10.30 4.35
C VAL A 53 20.81 -9.83 3.75
N ALA A 54 21.51 -10.76 3.07
CA ALA A 54 22.19 -10.36 1.85
C ALA A 54 21.08 -9.87 0.91
N SER A 55 20.92 -8.55 0.83
CA SER A 55 20.01 -7.88 -0.10
C SER A 55 20.43 -8.23 -1.53
N THR A 56 20.01 -9.38 -2.04
CA THR A 56 20.09 -9.71 -3.46
C THR A 56 19.08 -8.82 -4.18
N SER A 57 19.47 -7.56 -4.37
CA SER A 57 18.79 -6.62 -5.25
C SER A 57 18.88 -7.21 -6.65
N THR A 58 17.81 -7.88 -7.08
CA THR A 58 17.71 -8.40 -8.43
C THR A 58 17.46 -7.20 -9.33
N THR A 59 18.35 -6.94 -10.28
CA THR A 59 18.18 -5.90 -11.28
C THR A 59 17.76 -6.50 -12.61
N PHE A 60 17.05 -5.72 -13.41
CA PHE A 60 16.59 -6.12 -14.75
C PHE A 60 17.12 -5.13 -15.77
N GLU A 61 17.56 -5.66 -16.90
CA GLU A 61 18.21 -4.90 -17.96
C GLU A 61 17.18 -4.14 -18.82
N ASN A 62 15.95 -4.65 -18.88
CA ASN A 62 14.91 -4.12 -19.77
C ASN A 62 13.50 -4.32 -19.20
N VAL A 63 12.55 -3.63 -19.84
CA VAL A 63 11.13 -3.65 -19.48
C VAL A 63 10.49 -5.03 -19.66
N ASP A 64 10.92 -5.82 -20.65
CA ASP A 64 10.32 -7.14 -20.91
C ASP A 64 10.54 -8.10 -19.73
N GLN A 65 11.71 -8.06 -19.11
CA GLN A 65 11.98 -8.82 -17.90
C GLN A 65 11.11 -8.35 -16.72
N ALA A 66 10.86 -7.05 -16.59
CA ALA A 66 9.99 -6.53 -15.54
C ALA A 66 8.52 -6.94 -15.72
N LEU A 67 8.03 -7.00 -16.96
CA LEU A 67 6.67 -7.46 -17.25
C LEU A 67 6.42 -8.91 -16.80
N VAL A 68 7.43 -9.78 -16.93
CA VAL A 68 7.36 -11.18 -16.45
C VAL A 68 7.12 -11.24 -14.94
N TYR A 69 7.55 -10.23 -14.18
CA TYR A 69 7.27 -10.13 -12.75
C TYR A 69 5.95 -9.41 -12.45
N ILE A 70 5.65 -8.33 -13.18
CA ILE A 70 4.46 -7.52 -12.94
C ILE A 70 3.18 -8.33 -13.15
N ASP A 71 3.09 -9.13 -14.22
CA ASP A 71 1.85 -9.87 -14.51
C ASP A 71 1.46 -10.87 -13.41
N PRO A 72 2.32 -11.80 -12.94
CA PRO A 72 1.93 -12.77 -11.92
C PRO A 72 1.93 -12.20 -10.50
N GLU A 73 2.78 -11.23 -10.18
CA GLU A 73 3.05 -10.85 -8.78
C GLU A 73 2.53 -9.47 -8.39
N CYS A 74 2.22 -8.58 -9.33
CA CYS A 74 1.73 -7.25 -8.98
C CYS A 74 0.27 -7.32 -8.51
N ASP A 75 -0.04 -6.54 -7.47
CA ASP A 75 -1.39 -6.49 -6.93
C ASP A 75 -2.39 -6.09 -8.02
N ARG A 76 -3.40 -6.93 -8.24
CA ARG A 76 -4.37 -6.76 -9.33
C ARG A 76 -5.25 -5.52 -9.13
N ARG A 77 -5.51 -5.10 -7.89
CA ARG A 77 -6.28 -3.85 -7.62
C ARG A 77 -5.45 -2.64 -7.99
N PHE A 78 -4.15 -2.67 -7.68
CA PHE A 78 -3.22 -1.63 -8.11
C PHE A 78 -3.11 -1.56 -9.63
N LEU A 79 -2.92 -2.70 -10.31
CA LEU A 79 -2.88 -2.73 -11.77
C LEU A 79 -4.16 -2.15 -12.39
N HIS A 80 -5.33 -2.54 -11.86
CA HIS A 80 -6.61 -1.98 -12.29
C HIS A 80 -6.67 -0.47 -12.04
N ALA A 81 -6.30 0.01 -10.85
CA ALA A 81 -6.32 1.44 -10.51
C ALA A 81 -5.36 2.25 -11.39
N VAL A 82 -4.19 1.71 -11.71
CA VAL A 82 -3.23 2.32 -12.66
C VAL A 82 -3.90 2.44 -14.02
N VAL A 83 -4.48 1.38 -14.55
CA VAL A 83 -5.12 1.43 -15.88
C VAL A 83 -6.30 2.41 -15.90
N ALA A 84 -7.14 2.38 -14.87
CA ALA A 84 -8.35 3.20 -14.78
C ALA A 84 -8.05 4.71 -14.63
N SER A 85 -7.01 5.04 -13.85
CA SER A 85 -6.55 6.43 -13.65
C SER A 85 -5.77 7.04 -14.84
N ASP A 86 -5.85 6.45 -16.04
CA ASP A 86 -4.99 6.78 -17.19
C ASP A 86 -3.49 6.70 -16.86
N TYR A 87 -3.10 5.59 -16.22
CA TYR A 87 -1.72 5.23 -15.89
C TYR A 87 -1.03 6.21 -14.93
N ARG A 88 -1.77 6.71 -13.93
CA ARG A 88 -1.16 7.40 -12.78
C ARG A 88 -0.46 6.38 -11.90
N LEU A 89 0.85 6.53 -11.76
CA LEU A 89 1.69 5.60 -11.03
C LEU A 89 2.02 6.11 -9.62
N LEU A 90 2.46 5.18 -8.78
CA LEU A 90 3.11 5.50 -7.51
C LEU A 90 4.57 5.82 -7.76
N TYR A 91 5.07 6.93 -7.22
CA TYR A 91 6.46 7.34 -7.34
C TYR A 91 7.13 7.41 -5.98
N LYS A 92 8.42 7.10 -5.94
CA LYS A 92 9.26 7.28 -4.75
C LYS A 92 10.60 7.89 -5.16
N GLY A 93 11.07 8.82 -4.34
CA GLY A 93 12.44 9.30 -4.39
C GLY A 93 13.37 8.32 -3.69
N LEU A 94 14.37 7.81 -4.39
CA LEU A 94 15.43 6.95 -3.87
C LEU A 94 16.72 7.76 -3.71
N SER A 95 17.49 7.49 -2.66
CA SER A 95 18.77 8.17 -2.41
C SER A 95 19.91 7.72 -3.32
N MET A 96 19.77 6.54 -3.94
CA MET A 96 20.76 5.96 -4.84
C MET A 96 20.35 6.19 -6.29
N VAL A 97 21.36 6.39 -7.15
CA VAL A 97 21.14 6.43 -8.61
C VAL A 97 20.63 5.07 -9.06
N GLN A 98 19.52 5.09 -9.77
CA GLN A 98 18.83 3.90 -10.28
C GLN A 98 18.61 4.08 -11.78
N ASP A 99 19.46 3.44 -12.58
CA ASP A 99 19.42 3.42 -14.04
C ASP A 99 18.75 2.15 -14.59
N GLN A 100 18.68 1.10 -13.78
CA GLN A 100 18.04 -0.17 -14.09
C GLN A 100 16.78 -0.39 -13.26
N ILE A 101 15.91 -1.30 -13.71
CA ILE A 101 14.77 -1.73 -12.89
C ILE A 101 15.32 -2.61 -11.76
N ALA A 102 14.85 -2.40 -10.53
CA ALA A 102 15.32 -3.16 -9.37
C ALA A 102 14.17 -3.73 -8.53
N LEU A 103 14.28 -5.01 -8.19
CA LEU A 103 13.47 -5.67 -7.17
C LEU A 103 14.05 -5.35 -5.80
N ARG A 104 13.22 -4.80 -4.92
CA ARG A 104 13.60 -4.42 -3.56
C ARG A 104 12.68 -5.10 -2.55
N ASN A 105 13.24 -5.45 -1.40
CA ASN A 105 12.49 -5.91 -0.23
C ASN A 105 12.07 -4.70 0.62
N ALA A 106 10.94 -4.80 1.32
CA ALA A 106 10.50 -3.80 2.30
C ALA A 106 10.81 -4.23 3.75
N PRO A 107 10.94 -3.30 4.72
CA PRO A 107 10.79 -1.85 4.58
C PRO A 107 12.07 -1.02 4.88
N ASP A 108 12.23 0.08 4.15
CA ASP A 108 12.86 1.30 4.66
C ASP A 108 11.82 2.00 5.55
N ASN A 109 12.09 2.06 6.85
CA ASN A 109 11.15 2.52 7.89
C ASN A 109 10.75 4.01 7.72
N LEU A 110 9.45 4.27 7.55
CA LEU A 110 8.87 5.63 7.56
C LEU A 110 9.19 6.42 8.84
N LEU A 111 9.30 5.71 9.97
CA LEU A 111 9.54 6.28 11.30
C LEU A 111 10.98 6.76 11.53
N GLN A 112 11.90 6.55 10.60
CA GLN A 112 13.31 6.92 10.80
C GLN A 112 13.63 8.39 10.47
N SER A 113 12.73 9.12 9.79
CA SER A 113 12.88 10.56 9.62
C SER A 113 12.33 11.30 10.85
N SER A 114 13.23 11.93 11.63
CA SER A 114 12.95 12.50 12.95
C SER A 114 11.89 13.61 12.98
N GLU A 115 11.64 14.27 11.84
CA GLU A 115 10.79 15.47 11.78
C GLU A 115 9.29 15.18 11.90
N ASN A 116 8.84 13.98 11.52
CA ASN A 116 7.41 13.63 11.50
C ASN A 116 7.03 12.54 12.52
N ALA A 117 7.95 12.17 13.41
CA ALA A 117 7.77 11.09 14.36
C ALA A 117 6.50 11.19 15.24
N PRO A 118 6.05 12.39 15.70
CA PRO A 118 4.82 12.50 16.49
C PRO A 118 3.58 12.13 15.69
N LEU A 119 3.44 12.64 14.46
CA LEU A 119 2.28 12.32 13.61
C LEU A 119 2.23 10.84 13.28
N PHE A 120 3.36 10.26 12.88
CA PHE A 120 3.38 8.84 12.53
C PHE A 120 3.12 7.94 13.74
N ARG A 121 3.46 8.36 14.97
CA ARG A 121 3.03 7.65 16.18
C ARG A 121 1.52 7.70 16.35
N THR A 122 0.89 8.85 16.17
CA THR A 122 -0.58 8.96 16.23
C THR A 122 -1.25 8.13 15.14
N LEU A 123 -0.68 8.11 13.92
CA LEU A 123 -1.15 7.24 12.84
C LEU A 123 -0.98 5.76 13.18
N GLU A 124 0.13 5.37 13.79
CA GLU A 124 0.35 3.99 14.26
C GLU A 124 -0.75 3.56 15.24
N GLU A 125 -1.07 4.41 16.22
CA GLU A 125 -2.14 4.16 17.19
C GLU A 125 -3.52 4.08 16.51
N ALA A 126 -3.82 5.01 15.60
CA ALA A 126 -5.09 5.03 14.86
C ALA A 126 -5.25 3.82 13.94
N MET A 127 -4.13 3.27 13.44
CA MET A 127 -4.11 2.17 12.49
C MET A 127 -3.89 0.82 13.16
N GLN A 128 -3.76 0.71 14.49
CA GLN A 128 -3.36 -0.52 15.20
C GLN A 128 -4.18 -1.78 14.84
N GLN A 129 -5.46 -1.62 14.48
CA GLN A 129 -6.36 -2.73 14.10
C GLN A 129 -6.45 -2.96 12.57
N GLN A 130 -5.71 -2.18 11.78
CA GLN A 130 -5.71 -2.22 10.32
C GLN A 130 -4.63 -3.16 9.78
N PRO A 131 -4.81 -3.72 8.57
CA PRO A 131 -3.85 -4.65 7.96
C PRO A 131 -2.52 -3.97 7.56
N LEU A 132 -2.47 -2.63 7.52
CA LEU A 132 -1.23 -1.88 7.37
C LEU A 132 -0.93 -1.04 8.61
N GLN A 133 0.35 -0.99 8.95
CA GLN A 133 0.91 -0.13 10.00
C GLN A 133 1.95 0.79 9.37
N PRO A 134 1.96 2.10 9.67
CA PRO A 134 2.98 3.03 9.19
C PRO A 134 4.42 2.53 9.43
N SER A 135 4.70 1.91 10.57
CA SER A 135 6.02 1.36 10.92
C SER A 135 6.53 0.28 9.96
N THR A 136 5.63 -0.44 9.29
CA THR A 136 5.95 -1.54 8.35
C THR A 136 5.65 -1.19 6.90
N SER A 137 5.27 0.06 6.65
CA SER A 137 4.81 0.52 5.34
C SER A 137 5.78 1.53 4.74
N GLN A 138 5.54 1.85 3.48
CA GLN A 138 6.27 2.84 2.71
C GLN A 138 5.32 3.93 2.24
N ILE A 139 5.83 5.15 2.04
CA ILE A 139 5.08 6.20 1.34
C ILE A 139 5.58 6.26 -0.11
N ALA A 140 4.62 6.29 -1.02
CA ALA A 140 4.80 6.72 -2.39
C ALA A 140 3.81 7.86 -2.69
N VAL A 141 4.06 8.58 -3.77
CA VAL A 141 3.28 9.76 -4.16
C VAL A 141 2.85 9.61 -5.60
N ALA A 142 1.64 10.04 -5.95
CA ALA A 142 1.14 9.95 -7.33
C ALA A 142 1.70 11.01 -8.30
N ASN A 143 2.78 11.71 -7.91
CA ASN A 143 3.39 12.78 -8.68
C ASN A 143 4.93 12.68 -8.65
N SER A 144 5.56 12.51 -9.82
CA SER A 144 7.01 12.38 -9.96
C SER A 144 7.80 13.60 -9.47
N LEU A 145 7.26 14.82 -9.62
CA LEU A 145 7.89 16.05 -9.10
C LEU A 145 7.87 16.10 -7.57
N ALA A 146 6.82 15.56 -6.94
CA ALA A 146 6.77 15.42 -5.50
C ALA A 146 7.78 14.36 -5.03
N ALA A 147 7.88 13.23 -5.74
CA ALA A 147 8.84 12.17 -5.45
C ALA A 147 10.30 12.65 -5.54
N GLN A 148 10.60 13.57 -6.46
CA GLN A 148 11.93 14.18 -6.59
C GLN A 148 12.37 14.93 -5.33
N ARG A 149 11.42 15.42 -4.52
CA ARG A 149 11.74 16.07 -3.23
C ARG A 149 12.08 15.06 -2.13
N MET A 150 11.79 13.78 -2.35
CA MET A 150 12.03 12.70 -1.39
C MET A 150 13.38 11.99 -1.62
N GLY A 151 14.01 12.14 -2.78
CA GLY A 151 15.26 11.46 -3.11
C GLY A 151 15.90 11.99 -4.39
N THR A 152 17.14 11.58 -4.64
CA THR A 152 17.93 12.04 -5.79
C THR A 152 17.44 11.45 -7.10
N THR A 153 16.91 10.23 -7.08
CA THR A 153 16.37 9.52 -8.24
C THR A 153 14.89 9.24 -8.04
N VAL A 154 14.08 9.47 -9.07
CA VAL A 154 12.65 9.15 -9.05
C VAL A 154 12.42 7.84 -9.78
N CYS A 155 11.65 6.95 -9.18
CA CYS A 155 11.20 5.70 -9.78
C CYS A 155 9.69 5.55 -9.60
N SER A 156 9.03 4.94 -10.59
CA SER A 156 7.71 4.35 -10.36
C SER A 156 7.85 3.05 -9.57
N ILE A 157 6.90 2.83 -8.66
CA ILE A 157 6.89 1.75 -7.70
C ILE A 157 5.73 0.81 -8.02
N TRP A 158 6.05 -0.47 -8.13
CA TRP A 158 5.10 -1.53 -8.42
C TRP A 158 5.11 -2.52 -7.26
N PRO A 159 4.16 -2.40 -6.31
CA PRO A 159 4.06 -3.32 -5.19
C PRO A 159 3.80 -4.75 -5.67
N LEU A 160 4.55 -5.70 -5.11
CA LEU A 160 4.47 -7.11 -5.47
C LEU A 160 4.09 -7.98 -4.26
N GLY A 161 3.42 -9.09 -4.53
CA GLY A 161 3.11 -10.14 -3.57
C GLY A 161 1.62 -10.20 -3.19
N PRO A 162 1.23 -11.21 -2.39
CA PRO A 162 -0.18 -11.50 -2.10
C PRO A 162 -0.80 -10.57 -1.05
N ASN A 163 0.02 -9.92 -0.21
CA ASN A 163 -0.42 -9.14 0.95
C ASN A 163 -0.10 -7.65 0.77
N VAL A 164 -0.56 -7.08 -0.34
CA VAL A 164 -0.40 -5.65 -0.60
C VAL A 164 -1.59 -4.89 0.00
N HIS A 165 -1.30 -3.82 0.74
CA HIS A 165 -2.33 -2.94 1.30
C HIS A 165 -1.99 -1.49 0.98
N PHE A 166 -3.03 -0.69 0.74
CA PHE A 166 -2.91 0.73 0.46
C PHE A 166 -3.76 1.52 1.44
N ALA A 167 -3.29 2.70 1.81
CA ALA A 167 -4.06 3.66 2.56
C ALA A 167 -3.63 5.09 2.27
N TRP A 168 -4.55 6.02 2.45
CA TRP A 168 -4.32 7.45 2.28
C TRP A 168 -5.16 8.24 3.27
N LEU A 169 -4.81 9.51 3.46
CA LEU A 169 -5.63 10.40 4.27
C LEU A 169 -6.98 10.66 3.59
N GLU A 170 -8.04 10.61 4.37
CA GLU A 170 -9.37 11.01 3.94
C GLU A 170 -9.32 12.45 3.42
N HIS A 171 -8.76 13.36 4.22
CA HIS A 171 -8.65 14.77 3.89
C HIS A 171 -7.20 15.16 3.61
N GLY A 172 -7.01 15.98 2.58
CA GLY A 172 -5.68 16.43 2.15
C GLY A 172 -4.95 15.44 1.23
N THR A 173 -3.74 15.81 0.86
CA THR A 173 -2.92 15.08 -0.13
C THR A 173 -1.57 14.62 0.41
N SER A 174 -1.15 15.08 1.60
CA SER A 174 0.16 14.74 2.16
C SER A 174 0.04 14.41 3.64
N PHE A 175 0.83 13.42 4.07
CA PHE A 175 1.05 13.11 5.48
C PHE A 175 1.92 14.16 6.16
N ARG A 176 2.56 15.07 5.41
CA ARG A 176 3.43 16.09 6.00
C ARG A 176 2.63 17.35 6.29
N GLY A 177 2.75 17.88 7.51
CA GLY A 177 2.15 19.15 7.90
C GLY A 177 0.64 19.12 8.14
N THR A 178 0.06 17.91 8.29
CA THR A 178 -1.35 17.72 8.67
C THR A 178 -1.45 17.12 10.07
N TRP A 179 -2.57 17.39 10.73
CA TRP A 179 -2.97 16.73 11.99
C TRP A 179 -4.12 15.74 11.77
N ASP A 180 -4.54 15.56 10.51
CA ASP A 180 -5.54 14.57 10.18
C ASP A 180 -4.97 13.16 10.36
N THR A 181 -5.75 12.33 11.03
CA THR A 181 -5.45 10.94 11.33
C THR A 181 -6.49 10.00 10.75
N LYS A 182 -7.52 10.55 10.08
CA LYS A 182 -8.53 9.76 9.39
C LYS A 182 -7.94 9.20 8.11
N MET A 183 -7.80 7.88 8.10
CA MET A 183 -7.30 7.11 6.98
C MET A 183 -8.47 6.46 6.24
N ILE A 184 -8.31 6.31 4.93
CA ILE A 184 -9.07 5.38 4.11
C ILE A 184 -8.12 4.23 3.81
N VAL A 185 -8.50 3.01 4.17
CA VAL A 185 -7.75 1.79 3.89
C VAL A 185 -8.45 1.02 2.77
N ASP A 186 -7.71 0.77 1.68
CA ASP A 186 -8.25 0.06 0.52
C ASP A 186 -8.71 -1.37 0.91
N GLY A 187 -9.92 -1.72 0.48
CA GLY A 187 -10.59 -2.99 0.79
C GLY A 187 -11.21 -3.09 2.20
N VAL A 188 -10.96 -2.12 3.09
CA VAL A 188 -11.63 -2.03 4.40
C VAL A 188 -12.72 -0.96 4.37
N ASP A 189 -12.36 0.23 3.89
CA ASP A 189 -13.24 1.40 3.79
C ASP A 189 -13.95 1.48 2.43
N CYS A 190 -14.52 0.36 1.98
CA CYS A 190 -15.17 0.25 0.68
C CYS A 190 -16.27 1.32 0.49
N GLY A 191 -16.28 1.97 -0.68
CA GLY A 191 -17.31 2.94 -1.07
C GLY A 191 -17.08 4.38 -0.63
N ARG A 192 -15.99 4.69 0.08
CA ARG A 192 -15.63 6.08 0.43
C ARG A 192 -14.81 6.77 -0.66
N MET A 193 -13.72 6.13 -1.06
CA MET A 193 -12.81 6.58 -2.11
C MET A 193 -12.06 5.35 -2.62
N SER A 194 -11.87 5.23 -3.93
CA SER A 194 -11.09 4.15 -4.51
C SER A 194 -9.59 4.51 -4.59
N LEU A 195 -8.74 3.51 -4.81
CA LEU A 195 -7.32 3.75 -5.08
C LEU A 195 -7.12 4.57 -6.37
N GLU A 196 -7.96 4.37 -7.38
CA GLU A 196 -7.99 5.17 -8.60
C GLU A 196 -8.22 6.65 -8.30
N ASP A 197 -9.28 6.98 -7.56
CA ASP A 197 -9.58 8.37 -7.15
C ASP A 197 -8.42 9.00 -6.39
N ALA A 198 -7.76 8.21 -5.52
CA ALA A 198 -6.62 8.66 -4.73
C ALA A 198 -5.40 8.98 -5.60
N LEU A 199 -5.13 8.16 -6.62
CA LEU A 199 -4.06 8.38 -7.59
C LEU A 199 -4.36 9.63 -8.44
N GLU A 200 -5.58 9.78 -8.95
CA GLU A 200 -6.00 10.97 -9.72
C GLU A 200 -5.91 12.26 -8.89
N SER A 201 -6.26 12.17 -7.61
CA SER A 201 -6.22 13.30 -6.66
C SER A 201 -4.82 13.64 -6.16
N ASN A 202 -3.76 13.02 -6.71
CA ASN A 202 -2.36 13.24 -6.32
C ASN A 202 -2.11 13.03 -4.81
N LYS A 203 -2.79 12.07 -4.18
CA LYS A 203 -2.56 11.77 -2.76
C LYS A 203 -1.22 11.06 -2.55
N GLU A 204 -0.62 11.31 -1.39
CA GLU A 204 0.40 10.42 -0.83
C GLU A 204 -0.29 9.13 -0.39
N ILE A 205 0.29 8.00 -0.82
CA ILE A 205 -0.23 6.67 -0.55
C ILE A 205 0.77 5.94 0.34
N VAL A 206 0.29 5.50 1.51
CA VAL A 206 1.00 4.54 2.34
C VAL A 206 0.66 3.16 1.79
N PHE A 207 1.69 2.38 1.48
CA PHE A 207 1.50 1.01 1.03
C PHE A 207 2.39 0.03 1.79
N ARG A 208 1.86 -1.15 2.03
CA ARG A 208 2.59 -2.30 2.57
C ARG A 208 2.73 -3.33 1.47
N SER A 209 3.95 -3.82 1.26
CA SER A 209 4.27 -4.95 0.39
C SER A 209 5.56 -5.58 0.89
N GLU A 210 5.76 -6.88 0.67
CA GLU A 210 7.04 -7.53 1.02
C GLU A 210 8.15 -7.15 0.05
N ARG A 211 7.76 -6.97 -1.22
CA ARG A 211 8.65 -6.63 -2.31
C ARG A 211 8.00 -5.60 -3.22
N TYR A 212 8.82 -4.85 -3.93
CA TYR A 212 8.35 -3.95 -4.98
C TYR A 212 9.39 -3.83 -6.09
N LEU A 213 8.94 -3.55 -7.31
CA LEU A 213 9.83 -3.11 -8.38
C LEU A 213 9.95 -1.60 -8.36
N ALA A 214 11.17 -1.11 -8.42
CA ALA A 214 11.48 0.29 -8.73
C ALA A 214 11.86 0.39 -10.20
N VAL A 215 11.05 1.09 -10.98
CA VAL A 215 11.26 1.31 -12.43
C VAL A 215 11.73 2.75 -12.64
N PRO A 216 12.92 2.97 -13.23
CA PRO A 216 13.38 4.32 -13.56
C PRO A 216 12.43 5.05 -14.51
N LEU A 217 12.31 6.37 -14.36
CA LEU A 217 11.47 7.20 -15.25
C LEU A 217 11.83 7.05 -16.74
N SER A 218 13.10 6.79 -17.06
CA SER A 218 13.56 6.56 -18.43
C SER A 218 12.95 5.32 -19.10
N MET A 219 12.49 4.34 -18.32
CA MET A 219 11.90 3.09 -18.80
C MET A 219 10.37 3.03 -18.61
N GLU A 220 9.80 4.01 -17.91
CA GLU A 220 8.39 4.04 -17.54
C GLU A 220 7.44 4.09 -18.73
N GLN A 221 7.71 4.97 -19.70
CA GLN A 221 6.84 5.13 -20.85
C GLN A 221 6.77 3.85 -21.70
N GLU A 222 7.90 3.16 -21.86
CA GLU A 222 7.94 1.88 -22.54
C GLU A 222 7.14 0.82 -21.78
N LEU A 223 7.30 0.74 -20.45
CA LEU A 223 6.53 -0.16 -19.60
C LEU A 223 5.03 0.08 -19.72
N VAL A 224 4.59 1.33 -19.57
CA VAL A 224 3.19 1.72 -19.71
C VAL A 224 2.65 1.35 -21.09
N GLN A 225 3.41 1.60 -22.16
CA GLN A 225 2.99 1.25 -23.51
C GLN A 225 2.82 -0.26 -23.69
N LYS A 226 3.73 -1.07 -23.14
CA LYS A 226 3.62 -2.54 -23.21
C LYS A 226 2.46 -3.07 -22.37
N LEU A 227 2.20 -2.48 -21.20
CA LEU A 227 1.02 -2.80 -20.39
C LEU A 227 -0.27 -2.44 -21.14
N LYS A 228 -0.35 -1.24 -21.74
CA LYS A 228 -1.48 -0.82 -22.60
C LYS A 228 -1.77 -1.80 -23.72
N ASN A 229 -0.73 -2.38 -24.31
CA ASN A 229 -0.87 -3.36 -25.39
C ASN A 229 -1.25 -4.77 -24.88
N SER A 230 -0.92 -5.10 -23.63
CA SER A 230 -1.16 -6.42 -23.03
C SER A 230 -2.52 -6.52 -22.36
N PHE A 231 -2.95 -5.44 -21.70
CA PHE A 231 -4.32 -5.26 -21.23
C PHE A 231 -5.16 -4.79 -22.42
N ILE A 232 -5.66 -5.73 -23.21
CA ILE A 232 -6.69 -5.44 -24.19
C ILE A 232 -7.92 -4.94 -23.42
N ILE A 233 -8.12 -3.63 -23.42
CA ILE A 233 -9.39 -2.97 -23.05
C ILE A 233 -10.30 -3.00 -24.27
#